data_AF-A0A0C4YSB2-F1
#
_entry.id   AF-A0A0C4YSB2-F1
#
_cell.length_a   1.000
_cell.length_b   1.000
_cell.length_c   1.000
_cell.angle_alpha   90.00
_cell.angle_beta   90.00
_cell.angle_gamma   90.00
#
_symmetry.space_group_name_H-M   'P 1'
#
loop_
_entity.id
_entity.type
_entity.pdbx_description
1 polymer ?
#
loop_
_entity_poly.entity_id
_entity_poly.type
_entity_poly.pdbx_seq_one_letter_code
_entity_poly.pdbx_strand_id
1 'polypeptide(L)'
;MATLFLVRHGQASFGAANYDCLSDTGRQQARWLGEYFRERGVAFKRVVAGSLVRQQDTALEILAGMGAGDVPVQTNIETHLGLNEYDGEALYRSHTGGADHRAHQNADYNDYWRTFRAAYQAWTLDQLVGMPESWAEFGGRIRDSLLHATQGASREDAVLVVSSGGAIGRATADLLGAPAQTAIELNLQFRNTAFCEIISGRGMQRLLSFNSLPHLDRLDRRDAITFA
;
A
#
# COMPACT_ATOMS: atom_id res chain seq x y z
N MET A 1 -14.50 17.83 4.47
CA MET A 1 -13.82 16.53 4.60
C MET A 1 -12.69 16.56 3.60
N ALA A 2 -11.51 16.14 4.02
CA ALA A 2 -10.36 15.97 3.14
C ALA A 2 -10.47 14.61 2.43
N THR A 3 -9.87 14.49 1.26
CA THR A 3 -9.76 13.23 0.53
C THR A 3 -8.35 12.69 0.67
N LEU A 4 -8.20 11.52 1.27
CA LEU A 4 -6.95 10.79 1.34
C LEU A 4 -6.91 9.76 0.22
N PHE A 5 -5.85 9.80 -0.59
CA PHE A 5 -5.54 8.84 -1.64
C PHE A 5 -4.50 7.87 -1.10
N LEU A 6 -4.92 6.67 -0.73
CA LEU A 6 -4.06 5.62 -0.18
C LEU A 6 -3.62 4.69 -1.31
N VAL A 7 -2.38 4.85 -1.76
CA VAL A 7 -1.80 4.22 -2.96
C VAL A 7 -0.92 3.03 -2.56
N ARG A 8 -1.08 1.88 -3.23
CA ARG A 8 -0.12 0.77 -3.15
C ARG A 8 1.11 1.11 -3.99
N HIS A 9 2.30 0.79 -3.51
CA HIS A 9 3.52 0.93 -4.31
C HIS A 9 3.42 0.27 -5.70
N GLY A 10 4.19 0.79 -6.65
CA GLY A 10 4.33 0.20 -7.99
C GLY A 10 4.93 -1.21 -7.95
N GLN A 11 4.96 -1.89 -9.09
CA GLN A 11 5.55 -3.21 -9.17
C GLN A 11 7.00 -3.19 -8.66
N ALA A 12 7.32 -4.07 -7.72
CA ALA A 12 8.68 -4.25 -7.22
C ALA A 12 9.50 -5.15 -8.17
N SER A 13 10.82 -5.01 -8.12
CA SER A 13 11.74 -5.84 -8.90
C SER A 13 11.82 -7.26 -8.33
N PHE A 14 10.97 -8.17 -8.82
CA PHE A 14 11.08 -9.60 -8.48
C PHE A 14 12.41 -10.17 -8.98
N GLY A 15 13.17 -10.82 -8.08
CA GLY A 15 14.43 -11.51 -8.42
C GLY A 15 15.67 -10.63 -8.54
N ALA A 16 15.58 -9.31 -8.31
CA ALA A 16 16.75 -8.42 -8.29
C ALA A 16 17.53 -8.50 -6.96
N ALA A 17 18.82 -8.16 -7.00
CA ALA A 17 19.70 -8.14 -5.81
C ALA A 17 19.20 -7.21 -4.69
N ASN A 18 18.48 -6.14 -5.05
CA ASN A 18 17.72 -5.32 -4.12
C ASN A 18 16.23 -5.48 -4.43
N TYR A 19 15.56 -6.36 -3.68
CA TYR A 19 14.12 -6.63 -3.85
C TYR A 19 13.23 -5.43 -3.47
N ASP A 20 13.73 -4.51 -2.64
CA ASP A 20 12.93 -3.38 -2.14
C ASP A 20 12.91 -2.18 -3.10
N CYS A 21 13.24 -2.32 -4.39
CA CYS A 21 13.11 -1.23 -5.36
C CYS A 21 12.01 -1.49 -6.39
N LEU A 22 11.52 -0.42 -7.02
CA LEU A 22 10.60 -0.56 -8.15
C LEU A 22 11.29 -1.19 -9.36
N SER A 23 10.51 -1.95 -10.13
CA SER A 23 10.86 -2.31 -11.51
C SER A 23 10.66 -1.10 -12.44
N ASP A 24 11.12 -1.19 -13.69
CA ASP A 24 10.87 -0.13 -14.68
C ASP A 24 9.36 0.01 -14.97
N THR A 25 8.64 -1.11 -15.02
CA THR A 25 7.18 -1.13 -15.05
C THR A 25 6.59 -0.41 -13.83
N GLY A 26 7.10 -0.70 -12.62
CA GLY A 26 6.65 -0.06 -11.38
C GLY A 26 6.83 1.46 -11.37
N ARG A 27 7.99 1.95 -11.86
CA ARG A 27 8.24 3.38 -12.03
C ARG A 27 7.26 4.02 -13.01
N GLN A 28 7.06 3.37 -14.17
CA GLN A 28 6.16 3.90 -15.19
C GLN A 28 4.69 3.90 -14.75
N GLN A 29 4.24 2.86 -14.04
CA GLN A 29 2.91 2.82 -13.41
C GLN A 29 2.68 4.02 -12.49
N ALA A 30 3.67 4.32 -11.62
CA ALA A 30 3.59 5.40 -10.65
C ALA A 30 3.61 6.78 -11.32
N ARG A 31 4.43 6.95 -12.36
CA ARG A 31 4.45 8.17 -13.17
C ARG A 31 3.12 8.43 -13.87
N TRP A 32 2.51 7.41 -14.46
CA TRP A 32 1.18 7.51 -15.07
C TRP A 32 0.08 7.83 -14.06
N LEU A 33 0.20 7.35 -12.82
CA LEU A 33 -0.70 7.75 -11.74
C LEU A 33 -0.55 9.24 -11.42
N GLY A 34 0.68 9.75 -11.38
CA GLY A 34 0.97 11.18 -11.25
C GLY A 34 0.34 12.02 -12.36
N GLU A 35 0.52 11.61 -13.61
CA GLU A 35 -0.12 12.26 -14.77
C GLU A 35 -1.65 12.30 -14.62
N TYR A 36 -2.26 11.19 -14.20
CA TYR A 36 -3.71 11.12 -13.96
C TYR A 36 -4.19 12.08 -12.87
N PHE A 37 -3.47 12.17 -11.74
CA PHE A 37 -3.82 13.13 -10.70
C PHE A 37 -3.71 14.58 -11.18
N ARG A 38 -2.68 14.89 -11.97
CA ARG A 38 -2.52 16.22 -12.60
C ARG A 38 -3.66 16.52 -13.58
N GLU A 39 -4.03 15.58 -14.44
CA GLU A 39 -5.16 15.73 -15.38
C GLU A 39 -6.49 15.99 -14.66
N ARG A 40 -6.65 15.41 -13.46
CA ARG A 40 -7.79 15.69 -12.57
C ARG A 40 -7.71 17.02 -11.82
N GLY A 41 -6.62 17.77 -11.94
CA GLY A 41 -6.39 19.01 -11.19
C GLY A 41 -6.21 18.78 -9.69
N VAL A 42 -5.77 17.58 -9.27
CA VAL A 42 -5.51 17.28 -7.86
C VAL A 42 -4.21 17.96 -7.43
N ALA A 43 -4.30 18.79 -6.39
CA ALA A 43 -3.15 19.38 -5.71
C ALA A 43 -3.05 18.80 -4.30
N PHE A 44 -2.01 18.00 -4.03
CA PHE A 44 -1.83 17.39 -2.72
C PHE A 44 -1.29 18.40 -1.72
N LYS A 45 -2.02 18.62 -0.63
CA LYS A 45 -1.57 19.43 0.51
C LYS A 45 -0.41 18.76 1.25
N ARG A 46 -0.45 17.43 1.34
CA ARG A 46 0.57 16.62 2.01
C ARG A 46 0.79 15.31 1.26
N VAL A 47 2.04 14.86 1.27
CA VAL A 47 2.47 13.57 0.74
C VAL A 47 3.17 12.82 1.87
N VAL A 48 2.71 11.62 2.18
CA VAL A 48 3.28 10.76 3.22
C VAL A 48 3.58 9.39 2.62
N ALA A 49 4.71 8.79 2.95
CA ALA A 49 5.05 7.44 2.51
C ALA A 49 5.71 6.65 3.64
N GLY A 50 5.58 5.33 3.61
CA GLY A 50 6.39 4.46 4.48
C GLY A 50 7.85 4.46 4.06
N SER A 51 8.75 3.98 4.92
CA SER A 51 10.20 4.08 4.71
C SER A 51 10.77 3.05 3.73
N LEU A 52 9.98 2.11 3.25
CA LEU A 52 10.44 1.10 2.29
C LEU A 52 10.78 1.77 0.97
N VAL A 53 11.88 1.34 0.33
CA VAL A 53 12.42 2.03 -0.85
C VAL A 53 11.38 2.07 -1.96
N ARG A 54 10.66 0.97 -2.22
CA ARG A 54 9.56 0.93 -3.20
C ARG A 54 8.41 1.89 -2.91
N GLN A 55 8.13 2.19 -1.63
CA GLN A 55 7.08 3.14 -1.24
C GLN A 55 7.55 4.58 -1.50
N GLN A 56 8.79 4.89 -1.14
CA GLN A 56 9.41 6.19 -1.40
C GLN A 56 9.55 6.45 -2.91
N ASP A 57 10.09 5.49 -3.67
CA ASP A 57 10.23 5.57 -5.12
C ASP A 57 8.88 5.79 -5.81
N THR A 58 7.82 5.11 -5.33
CA THR A 58 6.47 5.30 -5.88
C THR A 58 5.98 6.73 -5.65
N ALA A 59 6.16 7.27 -4.45
CA ALA A 59 5.77 8.66 -4.15
C ALA A 59 6.55 9.65 -5.04
N LEU A 60 7.86 9.43 -5.21
CA LEU A 60 8.70 10.26 -6.08
C LEU A 60 8.24 10.24 -7.54
N GLU A 61 7.95 9.07 -8.10
CA GLU A 61 7.49 8.95 -9.49
C GLU A 61 6.10 9.55 -9.71
N ILE A 62 5.19 9.42 -8.73
CA ILE A 62 3.88 10.11 -8.77
C ILE A 62 4.11 11.62 -8.83
N LEU A 63 4.96 12.18 -7.97
CA LEU A 63 5.25 13.61 -7.97
C LEU A 63 5.93 14.06 -9.26
N ALA A 64 6.82 13.25 -9.83
CA ALA A 64 7.44 13.53 -11.13
C ALA A 64 6.40 13.57 -12.26
N GLY A 65 5.44 12.62 -12.28
CA GLY A 65 4.32 12.62 -13.24
C GLY A 65 3.38 13.81 -13.09
N MET A 66 3.24 14.34 -11.86
CA MET A 66 2.49 15.57 -11.62
C MET A 66 3.23 16.83 -12.04
N GLY A 67 4.56 16.87 -11.91
CA GLY A 67 5.40 18.05 -12.14
C GLY A 67 5.58 18.47 -13.59
N ALA A 68 5.08 17.69 -14.55
CA ALA A 68 5.19 18.00 -15.98
C ALA A 68 4.19 19.07 -16.48
N GLY A 69 3.64 19.95 -15.61
CA GLY A 69 2.68 20.99 -15.97
C GLY A 69 2.57 22.14 -14.96
N ASP A 70 1.57 23.01 -15.12
CA ASP A 70 1.46 24.30 -14.38
C ASP A 70 0.85 24.20 -12.97
N VAL A 71 0.52 22.99 -12.49
CA VAL A 71 -0.06 22.78 -11.15
C VAL A 71 1.07 22.79 -10.12
N PRO A 72 1.00 23.58 -9.03
CA PRO A 72 2.00 23.52 -7.96
C PRO A 72 2.10 22.11 -7.37
N VAL A 73 3.28 21.50 -7.45
CA VAL A 73 3.54 20.16 -6.93
C VAL A 73 4.30 20.25 -5.61
N GLN A 74 3.77 19.59 -4.58
CA GLN A 74 4.50 19.37 -3.34
C GLN A 74 5.73 18.50 -3.62
N THR A 75 6.91 18.94 -3.20
CA THR A 75 8.16 18.17 -3.40
C THR A 75 8.61 17.43 -2.14
N ASN A 76 8.03 17.75 -0.99
CA ASN A 76 8.37 17.11 0.28
C ASN A 76 7.53 15.86 0.54
N ILE A 77 8.19 14.72 0.74
CA ILE A 77 7.59 13.46 1.16
C ILE A 77 7.89 13.27 2.64
N GLU A 78 6.84 13.27 3.48
CA GLU A 78 6.98 12.92 4.89
C GLU A 78 7.10 11.39 5.04
N THR A 79 8.17 10.93 5.67
CA THR A 79 8.34 9.49 5.95
C THR A 79 7.67 9.12 7.27
N HIS A 80 6.84 8.06 7.26
CA HIS A 80 6.17 7.57 8.47
C HIS A 80 6.18 6.03 8.53
N LEU A 81 6.92 5.46 9.48
CA LEU A 81 7.13 4.01 9.62
C LEU A 81 5.84 3.20 9.79
N GLY A 82 4.80 3.81 10.35
CA GLY A 82 3.46 3.20 10.47
C GLY A 82 2.83 2.74 9.15
N LEU A 83 3.32 3.21 7.99
CA LEU A 83 2.87 2.81 6.66
C LEU A 83 3.63 1.62 6.06
N ASN A 84 4.65 1.09 6.76
CA ASN A 84 5.45 -0.02 6.24
C ASN A 84 4.64 -1.32 6.17
N GLU A 85 4.99 -2.19 5.23
CA GLU A 85 4.42 -3.54 5.16
C GLU A 85 4.79 -4.36 6.41
N TYR A 86 3.94 -5.32 6.79
CA TYR A 86 4.32 -6.31 7.81
C TYR A 86 5.51 -7.17 7.33
N ASP A 87 6.23 -7.78 8.27
CA ASP A 87 7.32 -8.69 7.95
C ASP A 87 6.77 -10.06 7.50
N GLY A 88 6.61 -10.23 6.19
CA GLY A 88 6.14 -11.48 5.59
C GLY A 88 7.09 -12.66 5.77
N GLU A 89 8.39 -12.41 5.92
CA GLU A 89 9.37 -13.47 6.15
C GLU A 89 9.29 -13.96 7.61
N ALA A 90 9.20 -13.04 8.57
CA ALA A 90 8.93 -13.38 9.96
C ALA A 90 7.62 -14.14 10.10
N LEU A 91 6.53 -13.68 9.46
CA LEU A 91 5.23 -14.35 9.45
C LEU A 91 5.36 -15.81 9.01
N TYR A 92 6.03 -16.02 7.88
CA TYR A 92 6.18 -17.34 7.30
C TYR A 92 7.04 -18.26 8.18
N ARG A 93 8.19 -17.78 8.64
CA ARG A 93 9.10 -18.56 9.50
C ARG A 93 8.45 -18.89 10.84
N SER A 94 7.74 -17.95 11.46
CA SER A 94 7.03 -18.15 12.73
C SER A 94 5.97 -19.25 12.64
N HIS A 95 5.28 -19.37 11.51
CA HIS A 95 4.27 -20.42 11.32
C HIS A 95 4.86 -21.78 10.95
N THR A 96 5.92 -21.80 10.15
CA THR A 96 6.51 -23.03 9.60
C THR A 96 7.65 -23.63 10.44
N GLY A 97 8.07 -22.94 11.51
CA GLY A 97 9.22 -23.36 12.30
C GLY A 97 10.56 -23.07 11.59
N GLY A 98 10.62 -22.03 10.77
CA GLY A 98 11.85 -21.56 10.11
C GLY A 98 12.06 -22.04 8.68
N ALA A 99 11.01 -22.49 7.98
CA ALA A 99 11.14 -22.88 6.58
C ALA A 99 11.44 -21.67 5.67
N ASP A 100 12.18 -21.90 4.59
CA ASP A 100 12.42 -20.90 3.57
C ASP A 100 11.21 -20.78 2.63
N HIS A 101 10.52 -19.64 2.73
CA HIS A 101 9.39 -19.27 1.89
C HIS A 101 9.69 -19.32 0.38
N ARG A 102 10.91 -18.94 -0.06
CA ARG A 102 11.27 -18.91 -1.50
C ARG A 102 11.44 -20.31 -2.03
N ALA A 103 12.12 -21.17 -1.28
CA ALA A 103 12.27 -22.57 -1.63
C ALA A 103 10.90 -23.26 -1.73
N HIS A 104 10.00 -23.00 -0.77
CA HIS A 104 8.65 -23.55 -0.83
C HIS A 104 7.86 -22.99 -2.02
N GLN A 105 7.86 -21.68 -2.24
CA GLN A 105 7.16 -21.05 -3.37
C GLN A 105 7.59 -21.62 -4.73
N ASN A 106 8.89 -21.90 -4.91
CA ASN A 106 9.44 -22.48 -6.13
C ASN A 106 9.09 -23.97 -6.30
N ALA A 107 8.97 -24.71 -5.18
CA ALA A 107 8.66 -26.14 -5.20
C ALA A 107 7.15 -26.40 -5.39
N ASP A 108 6.31 -25.67 -4.65
CA ASP A 108 4.86 -25.76 -4.73
C ASP A 108 4.22 -24.40 -4.44
N TYR A 109 3.89 -23.68 -5.52
CA TYR A 109 3.28 -22.35 -5.45
C TYR A 109 1.91 -22.35 -4.77
N ASN A 110 1.10 -23.40 -4.99
CA ASN A 110 -0.24 -23.47 -4.43
C ASN A 110 -0.17 -23.76 -2.93
N ASP A 111 0.72 -24.66 -2.52
CA ASP A 111 0.92 -25.00 -1.12
C ASP A 111 1.55 -23.86 -0.33
N TYR A 112 2.49 -23.13 -0.95
CA TYR A 112 3.04 -21.90 -0.39
C TYR A 112 1.92 -20.91 -0.02
N TRP A 113 0.99 -20.62 -0.93
CA TRP A 113 -0.11 -19.67 -0.64
C TRP A 113 -1.12 -20.20 0.36
N ARG A 114 -1.41 -21.51 0.36
CA ARG A 114 -2.22 -22.15 1.40
C ARG A 114 -1.58 -21.97 2.78
N THR A 115 -0.27 -22.19 2.87
CA THR A 115 0.53 -22.04 4.09
C THR A 115 0.60 -20.58 4.53
N PHE A 116 0.81 -19.64 3.59
CA PHE A 116 0.86 -18.21 3.89
C PHE A 116 -0.47 -17.70 4.47
N ARG A 117 -1.60 -18.13 3.91
CA ARG A 117 -2.94 -17.79 4.44
C ARG A 117 -3.16 -18.35 5.85
N ALA A 118 -2.70 -19.57 6.12
CA ALA A 118 -2.77 -20.16 7.46
C ALA A 118 -1.87 -19.42 8.47
N ALA A 119 -0.65 -19.05 8.06
CA ALA A 119 0.26 -18.23 8.86
C ALA A 119 -0.38 -16.87 9.20
N TYR A 120 -0.94 -16.20 8.20
CA TYR A 120 -1.62 -14.92 8.39
C TYR A 120 -2.80 -15.06 9.36
N GLN A 121 -3.65 -16.08 9.19
CA GLN A 121 -4.76 -16.34 10.10
C GLN A 121 -4.28 -16.55 11.54
N ALA A 122 -3.25 -17.37 11.75
CA ALA A 122 -2.66 -17.58 13.07
C ALA A 122 -2.11 -16.27 13.67
N TRP A 123 -1.52 -15.40 12.86
CA TRP A 123 -1.04 -14.09 13.32
C TRP A 123 -2.19 -13.17 13.75
N THR A 124 -3.31 -13.14 13.00
CA THR A 124 -4.49 -12.33 13.39
C THR A 124 -5.13 -12.76 14.71
N LEU A 125 -4.83 -13.98 15.16
CA LEU A 125 -5.27 -14.54 16.44
C LEU A 125 -4.18 -14.47 17.52
N ASP A 126 -3.06 -13.80 17.24
CA ASP A 126 -1.86 -13.69 18.08
C ASP A 126 -1.32 -15.06 18.54
N GLN A 127 -1.41 -16.07 17.67
CA GLN A 127 -0.96 -17.45 17.94
C GLN A 127 0.49 -17.72 17.51
N LEU A 128 1.17 -16.75 16.89
CA LEU A 128 2.53 -16.92 16.40
C LEU A 128 3.55 -16.35 17.39
N VAL A 129 4.63 -17.10 17.61
CA VAL A 129 5.81 -16.64 18.36
C VAL A 129 6.88 -16.17 17.38
N GLY A 130 7.61 -15.10 17.72
CA GLY A 130 8.71 -14.57 16.90
C GLY A 130 8.31 -13.51 15.87
N MET A 131 7.05 -13.05 15.91
CA MET A 131 6.64 -11.87 15.14
C MET A 131 7.20 -10.58 15.77
N PRO A 132 7.66 -9.61 14.95
CA PRO A 132 8.17 -8.33 15.45
C PRO A 132 7.06 -7.41 16.00
N GLU A 133 5.81 -7.64 15.58
CA GLU A 133 4.62 -6.92 16.04
C GLU A 133 3.41 -7.86 16.04
N SER A 134 2.48 -7.64 16.98
CA SER A 134 1.15 -8.25 17.03
C SER A 134 0.22 -7.69 15.97
N TRP A 135 -0.91 -8.38 15.73
CA TRP A 135 -1.93 -7.88 14.80
C TRP A 135 -2.53 -6.52 15.25
N ALA A 136 -2.66 -6.35 16.57
CA ALA A 136 -3.16 -5.12 17.17
C ALA A 136 -2.18 -3.94 16.98
N GLU A 137 -0.88 -4.18 17.17
CA GLU A 137 0.16 -3.17 16.96
C GLU A 137 0.25 -2.75 15.48
N PHE A 138 0.19 -3.71 14.56
CA PHE A 138 0.17 -3.45 13.12
C PHE A 138 -1.00 -2.54 12.72
N GLY A 139 -2.22 -2.87 13.16
CA GLY A 139 -3.40 -2.03 12.95
C GLY A 139 -3.27 -0.65 13.61
N GLY A 140 -2.72 -0.60 14.82
CA GLY A 140 -2.49 0.63 15.57
C GLY A 140 -1.62 1.62 14.82
N ARG A 141 -0.41 1.20 14.40
CA ARG A 141 0.53 2.09 13.69
C ARG A 141 0.01 2.58 12.34
N ILE A 142 -0.79 1.77 11.64
CA ILE A 142 -1.41 2.16 10.37
C ILE A 142 -2.46 3.23 10.62
N ARG A 143 -3.38 3.01 11.57
CA ARG A 143 -4.41 3.99 11.94
C ARG A 143 -3.76 5.32 12.34
N ASP A 144 -2.73 5.27 13.18
CA ASP A 144 -2.04 6.47 13.66
C ASP A 144 -1.36 7.22 12.50
N SER A 145 -0.79 6.50 11.52
CA SER A 145 -0.22 7.12 10.32
C SER A 145 -1.25 7.81 9.41
N LEU A 146 -2.46 7.24 9.28
CA LEU A 146 -3.54 7.86 8.49
C LEU A 146 -4.12 9.09 9.20
N LEU A 147 -4.16 9.07 10.54
CA LEU A 147 -4.51 10.24 11.35
C LEU A 147 -3.45 11.34 11.19
N HIS A 148 -2.16 10.99 11.30
CA HIS A 148 -1.04 11.90 11.05
C HIS A 148 -1.15 12.54 9.67
N ALA A 149 -1.34 11.74 8.62
CA ALA A 149 -1.41 12.22 7.24
C ALA A 149 -2.54 13.25 7.01
N THR A 150 -3.66 13.11 7.74
CA THR A 150 -4.81 14.03 7.62
C THR A 150 -4.86 15.12 8.69
N GLN A 151 -3.84 15.21 9.56
CA GLN A 151 -3.79 16.22 10.62
C GLN A 151 -3.71 17.64 10.03
N GLY A 152 -4.66 18.50 10.40
CA GLY A 152 -4.73 19.89 9.90
C GLY A 152 -5.27 20.01 8.47
N ALA A 153 -5.79 18.93 7.89
CA ALA A 153 -6.49 18.97 6.61
C ALA A 153 -7.92 19.51 6.76
N SER A 154 -8.31 20.40 5.85
CA SER A 154 -9.58 21.09 5.75
C SER A 154 -10.50 20.43 4.72
N ARG A 155 -11.73 20.93 4.64
CA ARG A 155 -12.65 20.57 3.55
C ARG A 155 -12.00 21.00 2.22
N GLU A 156 -11.95 20.06 1.26
CA GLU A 156 -11.34 20.20 -0.09
C GLU A 156 -9.85 19.85 -0.20
N ASP A 157 -9.14 19.66 0.92
CA ASP A 157 -7.75 19.21 0.84
C ASP A 157 -7.64 17.77 0.31
N ALA A 158 -6.65 17.54 -0.54
CA ALA A 158 -6.22 16.20 -0.96
C ALA A 158 -4.91 15.82 -0.27
N VAL A 159 -4.80 14.57 0.19
CA VAL A 159 -3.60 14.01 0.81
C VAL A 159 -3.20 12.75 0.06
N LEU A 160 -1.93 12.64 -0.31
CA LEU A 160 -1.36 11.43 -0.90
C LEU A 160 -0.68 10.61 0.19
N VAL A 161 -1.02 9.32 0.29
CA VAL A 161 -0.37 8.37 1.18
C VAL A 161 0.09 7.16 0.36
N VAL A 162 1.37 6.80 0.42
CA VAL A 162 1.92 5.64 -0.29
C VAL A 162 2.33 4.55 0.70
N SER A 163 1.81 3.34 0.47
CA SER A 163 1.98 2.18 1.37
C SER A 163 2.01 0.86 0.57
N SER A 164 1.74 -0.26 1.25
CA SER A 164 1.80 -1.63 0.70
C SER A 164 0.47 -2.37 0.88
N GLY A 165 0.29 -3.48 0.16
CA GLY A 165 -0.99 -4.19 0.07
C GLY A 165 -1.53 -4.66 1.43
N GLY A 166 -0.67 -5.17 2.32
CA GLY A 166 -1.07 -5.64 3.64
C GLY A 166 -1.54 -4.52 4.55
N ALA A 167 -0.79 -3.41 4.59
CA ALA A 167 -1.17 -2.22 5.35
C ALA A 167 -2.48 -1.60 4.85
N ILE A 168 -2.68 -1.54 3.52
CA ILE A 168 -3.92 -1.03 2.92
C ILE A 168 -5.09 -1.98 3.18
N GLY A 169 -4.87 -3.30 3.06
CA GLY A 169 -5.87 -4.32 3.39
C GLY A 169 -6.30 -4.24 4.86
N ARG A 170 -5.35 -4.07 5.77
CA ARG A 170 -5.60 -3.85 7.21
C ARG A 170 -6.44 -2.61 7.47
N ALA A 171 -6.04 -1.46 6.90
CA ALA A 171 -6.78 -0.20 7.04
C ALA A 171 -8.20 -0.30 6.49
N THR A 172 -8.35 -0.92 5.31
CA THR A 172 -9.64 -1.07 4.65
C THR A 172 -10.57 -1.96 5.47
N ALA A 173 -10.07 -3.08 6.00
CA ALA A 173 -10.85 -3.95 6.87
C ALA A 173 -11.33 -3.22 8.14
N ASP A 174 -10.46 -2.42 8.78
CA ASP A 174 -10.83 -1.60 9.95
C ASP A 174 -11.94 -0.59 9.62
N LEU A 175 -11.80 0.15 8.51
CA LEU A 175 -12.79 1.15 8.09
C LEU A 175 -14.16 0.55 7.80
N LEU A 176 -14.20 -0.72 7.38
CA LEU A 176 -15.44 -1.45 7.10
C LEU A 176 -15.98 -2.23 8.31
N GLY A 177 -15.26 -2.27 9.42
CA GLY A 177 -15.59 -3.15 10.55
C GLY A 177 -15.58 -4.63 10.17
N ALA A 178 -14.77 -5.01 9.18
CA ALA A 178 -14.71 -6.37 8.67
C ALA A 178 -13.85 -7.28 9.56
N PRO A 179 -14.10 -8.61 9.58
CA PRO A 179 -13.24 -9.55 10.28
C PRO A 179 -11.78 -9.49 9.80
N ALA A 180 -10.82 -9.79 10.68
CA ALA A 180 -9.39 -9.69 10.38
C ALA A 180 -8.96 -10.48 9.12
N GLN A 181 -9.60 -11.63 8.87
CA GLN A 181 -9.35 -12.45 7.69
C GLN A 181 -9.63 -11.71 6.36
N THR A 182 -10.54 -10.75 6.36
CA THR A 182 -10.85 -9.94 5.18
C THR A 182 -9.64 -9.12 4.73
N ALA A 183 -8.77 -8.72 5.67
CA ALA A 183 -7.59 -7.89 5.35
C ALA A 183 -6.62 -8.61 4.40
N ILE A 184 -6.39 -9.92 4.57
CA ILE A 184 -5.52 -10.68 3.66
C ILE A 184 -6.17 -10.87 2.30
N GLU A 185 -7.48 -11.08 2.25
CA GLU A 185 -8.20 -11.19 0.97
C GLU A 185 -8.11 -9.89 0.17
N LEU A 186 -8.28 -8.75 0.84
CA LEU A 186 -8.12 -7.43 0.23
C LEU A 186 -6.67 -7.18 -0.22
N ASN A 187 -5.68 -7.55 0.58
CA ASN A 187 -4.26 -7.45 0.22
C ASN A 187 -3.97 -8.20 -1.09
N LEU A 188 -4.37 -9.47 -1.17
CA LEU A 188 -4.06 -10.34 -2.31
C LEU A 188 -4.75 -9.93 -3.62
N GLN A 189 -5.77 -9.08 -3.56
CA GLN A 189 -6.45 -8.54 -4.75
C GLN A 189 -5.93 -7.15 -5.17
N PHE A 190 -5.11 -6.51 -4.34
CA PHE A 190 -4.73 -5.12 -4.54
C PHE A 190 -3.76 -5.00 -5.72
N ARG A 191 -4.02 -4.13 -6.70
CA ARG A 191 -3.14 -3.98 -7.88
C ARG A 191 -2.02 -2.97 -7.61
N ASN A 192 -0.87 -3.14 -8.25
CA ASN A 192 0.22 -2.17 -8.12
C ASN A 192 -0.23 -0.79 -8.60
N THR A 193 0.14 0.26 -7.87
CA THR A 193 -0.31 1.66 -8.06
C THR A 193 -1.82 1.91 -8.02
N ALA A 194 -2.63 0.90 -7.70
CA ALA A 194 -4.02 1.16 -7.38
C ALA A 194 -4.13 1.99 -6.10
N PHE A 195 -5.25 2.67 -5.94
CA PHE A 195 -5.49 3.49 -4.76
C PHE A 195 -6.89 3.31 -4.19
N CYS A 196 -7.00 3.56 -2.89
CA CYS A 196 -8.28 3.79 -2.23
C CYS A 196 -8.50 5.29 -2.05
N GLU A 197 -9.75 5.74 -2.18
CA GLU A 197 -10.15 7.07 -1.71
C GLU A 197 -10.80 6.93 -0.34
N ILE A 198 -10.32 7.70 0.63
CA ILE A 198 -10.84 7.74 2.00
C ILE A 198 -11.24 9.17 2.31
N ILE A 199 -12.48 9.37 2.73
CA ILE A 199 -12.98 10.67 3.18
C ILE A 199 -12.69 10.82 4.66
N SER A 200 -11.88 11.82 5.02
CA SER A 200 -11.50 12.12 6.41
C SER A 200 -12.14 13.42 6.90
N GLY A 201 -12.79 13.39 8.06
CA GLY A 201 -13.33 14.60 8.69
C GLY A 201 -14.12 14.34 9.98
N ARG A 202 -14.12 15.34 10.88
CA ARG A 202 -14.84 15.29 12.18
C ARG A 202 -14.49 14.06 13.02
N GLY A 203 -13.22 13.64 13.00
CA GLY A 203 -12.74 12.47 13.74
C GLY A 203 -13.13 11.11 13.15
N MET A 204 -13.69 11.09 11.93
CA MET A 204 -14.11 9.86 11.26
C MET A 204 -13.44 9.74 9.89
N GLN A 205 -13.14 8.50 9.49
CA GLN A 205 -12.69 8.15 8.15
C GLN A 205 -13.68 7.17 7.52
N ARG A 206 -13.95 7.31 6.23
CA ARG A 206 -14.85 6.42 5.48
C ARG A 206 -14.24 6.07 4.13
N LEU A 207 -14.26 4.78 3.78
CA LEU A 207 -13.86 4.31 2.47
C LEU A 207 -14.87 4.79 1.41
N LEU A 208 -14.37 5.44 0.35
CA LEU A 208 -15.15 5.87 -0.80
C LEU A 208 -14.95 4.94 -2.00
N SER A 209 -13.69 4.54 -2.25
CA SER A 209 -13.33 3.61 -3.32
C SER A 209 -12.18 2.72 -2.88
N PHE A 210 -12.10 1.51 -3.45
CA PHE A 210 -11.06 0.52 -3.14
C PHE A 210 -10.44 0.00 -4.44
N ASN A 211 -9.10 -0.09 -4.46
CA ASN A 211 -8.33 -0.70 -5.56
C ASN A 211 -8.65 -0.06 -6.93
N SER A 212 -8.81 1.26 -6.96
CA SER A 212 -9.06 2.06 -8.16
C SER A 212 -7.79 2.17 -9.01
N LEU A 213 -7.90 1.94 -10.32
CA LEU A 213 -6.77 1.93 -11.26
C LEU A 213 -7.06 2.63 -12.61
N PRO A 214 -7.70 3.81 -12.61
CA PRO A 214 -8.13 4.47 -13.85
C PRO A 214 -6.96 4.87 -14.77
N HIS A 215 -5.77 5.13 -14.22
CA HIS A 215 -4.59 5.53 -15.00
C HIS A 215 -4.02 4.39 -15.84
N LEU A 216 -4.32 3.13 -15.51
CA LEU A 216 -3.93 1.94 -16.29
C LEU A 216 -5.10 1.28 -17.01
N ASP A 217 -6.36 1.64 -16.72
CA ASP A 217 -7.53 1.18 -17.49
C ASP A 217 -7.66 1.94 -18.81
N ARG A 218 -6.62 1.84 -19.62
CA ARG A 218 -6.50 2.43 -20.96
C ARG A 218 -5.87 1.41 -21.89
N LEU A 219 -6.30 1.37 -23.14
CA LEU A 219 -5.83 0.37 -24.11
C LEU A 219 -4.30 0.36 -24.26
N ASP A 220 -3.66 1.52 -24.15
CA ASP A 220 -2.21 1.72 -24.27
C ASP A 220 -1.42 1.37 -23.00
N ARG A 221 -2.08 1.07 -21.87
CA ARG A 221 -1.44 0.86 -20.56
C ARG A 221 -1.88 -0.42 -19.84
N ARG A 222 -2.86 -1.15 -20.38
CA ARG A 222 -3.44 -2.36 -19.76
C ARG A 222 -2.41 -3.46 -19.49
N ASP A 223 -1.40 -3.61 -20.34
CA ASP A 223 -0.34 -4.61 -20.17
C ASP A 223 0.54 -4.34 -18.94
N ALA A 224 0.51 -3.10 -18.42
CA ALA A 224 1.18 -2.73 -17.19
C ALA A 224 0.33 -3.00 -15.94
N ILE A 225 -0.87 -3.60 -16.04
CA ILE A 225 -1.65 -3.97 -14.85
C ILE A 225 -1.03 -5.20 -14.21
N THR A 226 -0.44 -5.02 -13.04
CA THR A 226 0.22 -6.09 -12.29
C THR A 226 -0.31 -6.23 -10.88
N PHE A 227 -0.08 -7.40 -10.32
CA PHE A 227 -0.33 -7.74 -8.92
C PHE A 227 1.03 -8.00 -8.27
N ALA A 228 1.12 -7.77 -6.97
CA ALA A 228 2.31 -8.08 -6.19
C ALA A 228 1.97 -9.03 -5.06
#